data_AF-A0A1H1VNI8-F1
#
_entry.id   AF-A0A1H1VNI8-F1
#
_cell.length_a   1.000
_cell.length_b   1.000
_cell.length_c   1.000
_cell.angle_alpha   90.00
_cell.angle_beta   90.00
_cell.angle_gamma   90.00
#
_symmetry.space_group_name_H-M   'P 1'
#
loop_
_entity.id
_entity.type
_entity.pdbx_description
1 polymer ?
#
loop_
_entity_poly.entity_id
_entity_poly.type
_entity_poly.pdbx_seq_one_letter_code
_entity_poly.pdbx_strand_id
1 'polypeptide(L)'
;MKLRRLVTAAVAAAACALTPVAAAHADNAAPVRTDHQVTAAAVTAPSMSVTASSPYSNIRATQFLLNAWGVPTSADGKFGPKTTASIKSYQAKHGLAVDGSAGPKTMTSLTSTTGFAGSPNVNTTKAVQQLLVKLGYKISVDGSFGPATTSAVKSWQSKIKVSQTGRVDATTWAFLFSPPPPPPGSWKKCSDSIDSTNRKGLPSSQTTSVQSDIRVASCLAPSVRSMIASARSAGISLHANSSYRSHQSQISLRRQNCGTSYYDIYQKPASQCSPNTAIPGTSIHEYGLAIDFNVSSSSTYNWLIKNGPKYGFYRTVASERWHFDTKQKPLGSIYG
;
A
#
# COMPACT_ATOMS: atom_id res chain seq x y z
N MET A 1 49.66 25.76 -65.81
CA MET A 1 49.78 24.33 -65.40
C MET A 1 49.59 24.32 -63.88
N LYS A 2 48.53 23.81 -63.25
CA LYS A 2 47.62 22.68 -63.52
C LYS A 2 46.15 23.08 -63.26
N LEU A 3 45.27 22.56 -64.12
CA LEU A 3 43.81 22.46 -63.96
C LEU A 3 43.41 21.37 -62.97
N ARG A 4 42.21 21.51 -62.38
CA ARG A 4 41.10 20.53 -62.19
C ARG A 4 40.29 20.94 -60.94
N ARG A 5 38.96 20.89 -60.85
CA ARG A 5 37.83 20.58 -61.76
C ARG A 5 36.57 21.09 -61.03
N LEU A 6 35.62 21.64 -61.77
CA LEU A 6 34.27 22.02 -61.30
C LEU A 6 33.41 20.79 -60.95
N VAL A 7 32.48 20.95 -59.99
CA VAL A 7 31.06 20.57 -60.14
C VAL A 7 30.19 21.56 -59.35
N THR A 8 29.20 22.10 -60.05
CA THR A 8 28.14 23.06 -59.72
C THR A 8 26.97 22.46 -58.92
N ALA A 9 26.31 23.27 -58.09
CA ALA A 9 24.88 23.13 -57.79
C ALA A 9 24.26 24.52 -57.54
N ALA A 10 23.08 24.72 -58.14
CA ALA A 10 22.48 26.00 -58.46
C ALA A 10 21.68 26.65 -57.32
N VAL A 11 21.51 27.96 -57.47
CA VAL A 11 20.75 28.93 -56.67
C VAL A 11 19.24 28.80 -56.92
N ALA A 12 18.43 29.00 -55.90
CA ALA A 12 17.15 29.72 -56.02
C ALA A 12 16.66 30.21 -54.64
N ALA A 13 16.84 31.51 -54.38
CA ALA A 13 16.10 32.23 -53.35
C ALA A 13 14.84 32.82 -54.00
N ALA A 14 13.69 32.68 -53.36
CA ALA A 14 12.48 33.42 -53.69
C ALA A 14 11.80 33.87 -52.39
N ALA A 15 11.65 35.18 -52.24
CA ALA A 15 10.96 35.82 -51.14
C ALA A 15 9.61 36.40 -51.62
N CYS A 16 8.67 36.45 -50.66
CA CYS A 16 7.56 37.40 -50.53
C CYS A 16 6.32 37.23 -51.43
N ALA A 17 5.17 36.91 -50.81
CA ALA A 17 4.01 37.82 -50.72
C ALA A 17 2.89 37.22 -49.84
N LEU A 18 2.42 38.01 -48.88
CA LEU A 18 1.19 37.80 -48.11
C LEU A 18 0.01 38.48 -48.83
N THR A 19 -1.13 37.80 -48.93
CA THR A 19 -2.44 38.45 -48.96
C THR A 19 -3.46 37.62 -48.14
N PRO A 20 -4.43 38.26 -47.46
CA PRO A 20 -5.40 37.58 -46.61
C PRO A 20 -6.70 37.26 -47.37
N VAL A 21 -7.38 36.17 -47.01
CA VAL A 21 -8.79 35.96 -47.32
C VAL A 21 -9.53 35.65 -46.02
N ALA A 22 -10.55 36.45 -45.76
CA ALA A 22 -11.41 36.38 -44.59
C ALA A 22 -12.43 35.22 -44.66
N ALA A 23 -12.95 34.90 -43.47
CA ALA A 23 -14.00 33.94 -43.11
C ALA A 23 -15.26 34.01 -44.01
N ALA A 24 -16.16 33.04 -44.07
CA ALA A 24 -16.52 31.91 -43.21
C ALA A 24 -17.28 30.89 -44.08
N HIS A 25 -17.50 29.66 -43.58
CA HIS A 25 -18.83 29.01 -43.52
C HIS A 25 -18.74 27.91 -42.47
N ALA A 26 -19.56 28.05 -41.44
CA ALA A 26 -19.69 27.12 -40.34
C ALA A 26 -20.61 25.97 -40.78
N ASP A 27 -20.14 24.73 -40.63
CA ASP A 27 -21.01 23.57 -40.55
C ASP A 27 -20.73 22.82 -39.25
N ASN A 28 -21.83 22.53 -38.56
CA ASN A 28 -21.92 22.04 -37.20
C ASN A 28 -21.31 20.62 -37.05
N ALA A 29 -20.09 20.55 -36.50
CA ALA A 29 -19.61 19.34 -35.85
C ALA A 29 -20.00 19.37 -34.37
N ALA A 30 -20.97 18.52 -34.01
CA ALA A 30 -21.43 18.29 -32.64
C ALA A 30 -20.25 18.04 -31.67
N PRO A 31 -20.35 18.45 -30.39
CA PRO A 31 -19.27 18.25 -29.44
C PRO A 31 -19.05 16.75 -29.22
N VAL A 32 -17.83 16.29 -29.55
CA VAL A 32 -17.38 14.94 -29.20
C VAL A 32 -17.44 14.83 -27.67
N ARG A 33 -18.39 14.03 -27.24
CA ARG A 33 -18.77 13.76 -25.86
C ARG A 33 -17.55 13.28 -25.08
N THR A 34 -17.12 14.09 -24.12
CA THR A 34 -16.23 13.70 -23.02
C THR A 34 -16.89 12.57 -22.24
N ASP A 35 -16.32 11.37 -22.27
CA ASP A 35 -16.65 10.38 -21.26
C ASP A 35 -15.47 9.43 -21.00
N HIS A 36 -15.23 9.15 -19.72
CA HIS A 36 -14.14 8.33 -19.15
C HIS A 36 -12.72 8.92 -19.08
N GLN A 37 -12.59 10.10 -18.50
CA GLN A 37 -11.42 10.40 -17.67
C GLN A 37 -11.95 10.68 -16.27
N VAL A 38 -11.79 9.71 -15.36
CA VAL A 38 -11.94 9.95 -13.93
C VAL A 38 -11.01 11.11 -13.61
N THR A 39 -11.57 12.29 -13.35
CA THR A 39 -10.80 13.47 -12.95
C THR A 39 -9.99 13.11 -11.72
N ALA A 40 -8.75 13.58 -11.65
CA ALA A 40 -7.78 13.31 -10.58
C ALA A 40 -8.18 13.85 -9.19
N ALA A 41 -9.47 14.10 -8.95
CA ALA A 41 -10.02 14.83 -7.82
C ALA A 41 -10.55 13.97 -6.65
N ALA A 42 -10.30 12.66 -6.61
CA ALA A 42 -10.70 11.82 -5.46
C ALA A 42 -9.68 10.76 -5.04
N VAL A 43 -8.39 10.97 -5.36
CA VAL A 43 -7.31 10.16 -4.77
C VAL A 43 -6.64 11.04 -3.72
N THR A 44 -7.06 10.94 -2.46
CA THR A 44 -6.24 11.44 -1.35
C THR A 44 -4.94 10.63 -1.31
N ALA A 45 -3.94 11.08 -2.07
CA ALA A 45 -2.58 10.57 -2.09
C ALA A 45 -1.64 11.60 -1.43
N PRO A 46 -0.67 11.21 -0.57
CA PRO A 46 -0.66 10.11 0.39
C PRO A 46 -0.49 10.58 1.85
N SER A 47 -0.96 9.78 2.78
CA SER A 47 -0.47 9.76 4.15
C SER A 47 0.84 8.95 4.24
N MET A 48 1.88 9.37 3.53
CA MET A 48 3.21 8.75 3.64
C MET A 48 3.74 8.93 5.06
N SER A 49 4.05 7.84 5.74
CA SER A 49 4.72 7.92 7.04
C SER A 49 5.72 6.78 7.18
N VAL A 50 6.94 7.12 7.60
CA VAL A 50 8.01 6.17 7.89
C VAL A 50 8.41 6.31 9.35
N THR A 51 8.34 5.19 10.05
CA THR A 51 8.58 5.05 11.49
C THR A 51 9.48 3.84 11.74
N ALA A 52 9.83 3.58 13.00
CA ALA A 52 10.62 2.42 13.36
C ALA A 52 9.96 1.05 13.05
N SER A 53 8.63 1.01 12.93
CA SER A 53 7.91 -0.21 12.53
C SER A 53 7.72 -0.34 11.01
N SER A 54 8.19 0.64 10.22
CA SER A 54 8.04 0.58 8.76
C SER A 54 8.95 -0.50 8.18
N PRO A 55 8.61 -1.06 6.99
CA PRO A 55 9.47 -2.04 6.34
C PRO A 55 10.88 -1.51 6.10
N TYR A 56 11.88 -2.39 6.22
CA TYR A 56 13.30 -2.12 5.93
C TYR A 56 13.49 -1.27 4.67
N SER A 57 12.81 -1.64 3.58
CA SER A 57 12.90 -0.95 2.29
C SER A 57 12.34 0.47 2.31
N ASN A 58 11.28 0.75 3.09
CA ASN A 58 10.77 2.12 3.27
C ASN A 58 11.75 2.96 4.09
N ILE A 59 12.32 2.39 5.15
CA ILE A 59 13.32 3.07 5.98
C ILE A 59 14.54 3.39 5.12
N ARG A 60 15.05 2.41 4.36
CA ARG A 60 16.20 2.57 3.48
C ARG A 60 15.97 3.58 2.36
N ALA A 61 14.79 3.57 1.74
CA ALA A 61 14.41 4.58 0.76
C ALA A 61 14.37 5.98 1.37
N THR A 62 13.86 6.13 2.60
CA THR A 62 13.86 7.41 3.33
C THR A 62 15.27 7.89 3.64
N GLN A 63 16.17 6.99 4.04
CA GLN A 63 17.58 7.31 4.27
C GLN A 63 18.29 7.76 2.98
N PHE A 64 17.99 7.13 1.84
CA PHE A 64 18.46 7.63 0.54
C PHE A 64 17.91 9.03 0.24
N LEU A 65 16.62 9.29 0.47
CA LEU A 65 16.06 10.64 0.29
C LEU A 65 16.73 11.67 1.20
N LEU A 66 16.99 11.37 2.47
CA LEU A 66 17.73 12.26 3.37
C LEU A 66 19.12 12.61 2.80
N ASN A 67 19.86 11.61 2.32
CA ASN A 67 21.15 11.82 1.64
C ASN A 67 21.01 12.66 0.36
N ALA A 68 19.91 12.53 -0.38
CA ALA A 68 19.64 13.34 -1.57
C ALA A 68 19.48 14.83 -1.23
N TRP A 69 18.95 15.13 -0.04
CA TRP A 69 18.82 16.48 0.51
C TRP A 69 20.07 16.99 1.26
N GLY A 70 21.18 16.26 1.16
CA GLY A 70 22.44 16.62 1.80
C GLY A 70 22.42 16.46 3.31
N VAL A 71 21.55 15.60 3.84
CA VAL A 71 21.50 15.23 5.26
C VAL A 71 22.14 13.84 5.41
N PRO A 72 23.40 13.75 5.85
CA PRO A 72 24.13 12.48 5.84
C PRO A 72 23.52 11.45 6.79
N THR A 73 23.19 10.27 6.27
CA THR A 73 22.76 9.12 7.04
C THR A 73 23.20 7.82 6.37
N SER A 74 23.45 6.78 7.17
CA SER A 74 23.62 5.43 6.64
C SER A 74 22.29 4.94 6.06
N ALA A 75 22.30 4.40 4.84
CA ALA A 75 21.15 3.77 4.20
C ALA A 75 21.10 2.26 4.52
N ASP A 76 21.04 1.93 5.81
CA ASP A 76 21.09 0.57 6.36
C ASP A 76 19.70 -0.05 6.59
N GLY A 77 18.63 0.69 6.32
CA GLY A 77 17.25 0.28 6.54
C GLY A 77 16.82 0.19 8.00
N LYS A 78 17.61 0.74 8.94
CA LYS A 78 17.31 0.77 10.38
C LYS A 78 16.84 2.16 10.81
N PHE A 79 15.68 2.23 11.45
CA PHE A 79 15.18 3.48 12.01
C PHE A 79 15.75 3.66 13.43
N GLY A 80 17.05 3.93 13.53
CA GLY A 80 17.74 4.13 14.80
C GLY A 80 17.88 5.61 15.20
N PRO A 81 18.64 5.89 16.27
CA PRO A 81 18.96 7.25 16.70
C PRO A 81 19.58 8.12 15.59
N LYS A 82 20.43 7.55 14.74
CA LYS A 82 21.04 8.27 13.59
C LYS A 82 20.01 8.73 12.56
N THR A 83 19.09 7.83 12.18
CA THR A 83 17.98 8.15 11.27
C THR A 83 17.06 9.22 11.88
N THR A 84 16.75 9.08 13.17
CA THR A 84 15.93 10.05 13.92
C THR A 84 16.58 11.44 13.95
N ALA A 85 17.88 11.52 14.27
CA ALA A 85 18.64 12.77 14.27
C ALA A 85 18.69 13.41 12.87
N SER A 86 18.87 12.60 11.83
CA SER A 86 18.86 13.05 10.44
C SER A 86 17.49 13.63 10.05
N ILE A 87 16.39 12.97 10.43
CA ILE A 87 15.04 13.49 10.20
C ILE A 87 14.83 14.81 10.94
N LYS A 88 15.26 14.93 12.20
CA LYS A 88 15.19 16.20 12.94
C LYS A 88 15.98 17.33 12.27
N SER A 89 17.20 17.03 11.81
CA SER A 89 18.04 17.99 11.07
C SER A 89 17.35 18.46 9.78
N TYR A 90 16.80 17.52 9.01
CA TYR A 90 16.00 17.84 7.82
C TYR A 90 14.79 18.72 8.17
N GLN A 91 14.00 18.32 9.19
CA GLN A 91 12.82 19.06 9.61
C GLN A 91 13.15 20.50 10.01
N ALA A 92 14.20 20.70 10.81
CA ALA A 92 14.65 22.02 11.23
C ALA A 92 15.07 22.89 10.04
N LYS A 93 15.85 22.32 9.10
CA LYS A 93 16.31 23.01 7.88
C LYS A 93 15.15 23.42 6.96
N HIS A 94 14.05 22.69 6.97
CA HIS A 94 12.92 22.86 6.06
C HIS A 94 11.67 23.46 6.74
N GLY A 95 11.78 24.00 7.96
CA GLY A 95 10.66 24.67 8.64
C GLY A 95 9.50 23.73 9.02
N LEU A 96 9.79 22.46 9.24
CA LEU A 96 8.81 21.45 9.65
C LEU A 96 8.85 21.25 11.18
N ALA A 97 7.80 20.64 11.73
CA ALA A 97 7.81 20.21 13.13
C ALA A 97 8.98 19.23 13.37
N VAL A 98 9.84 19.53 14.34
CA VAL A 98 11.08 18.79 14.63
C VAL A 98 10.80 17.63 15.60
N ASP A 99 9.96 16.69 15.17
CA ASP A 99 9.52 15.55 15.97
C ASP A 99 10.37 14.28 15.76
N GLY A 100 11.30 14.30 14.79
CA GLY A 100 12.13 13.13 14.43
C GLY A 100 11.37 12.00 13.75
N SER A 101 10.12 12.25 13.36
CA SER A 101 9.26 11.32 12.65
C SER A 101 9.12 11.72 11.19
N ALA A 102 9.31 10.78 10.27
CA ALA A 102 9.07 11.02 8.85
C ALA A 102 7.56 10.87 8.55
N GLY A 103 6.72 11.75 9.13
CA GLY A 103 5.28 11.79 8.91
C GLY A 103 4.88 12.42 7.55
N PRO A 104 3.57 12.59 7.27
CA PRO A 104 3.09 13.04 5.95
C PRO A 104 3.72 14.33 5.46
N LYS A 105 3.84 15.36 6.32
CA LYS A 105 4.48 16.63 5.94
C LYS A 105 5.96 16.45 5.60
N THR A 106 6.70 15.71 6.43
CA THR A 106 8.11 15.39 6.21
C THR A 106 8.31 14.60 4.93
N MET A 107 7.50 13.56 4.70
CA MET A 107 7.62 12.72 3.51
C MET A 107 7.26 13.47 2.24
N THR A 108 6.18 14.27 2.23
CA THR A 108 5.84 15.13 1.10
C THR A 108 6.99 16.08 0.76
N SER A 109 7.61 16.70 1.77
CA SER A 109 8.79 17.55 1.59
C SER A 109 9.97 16.75 1.01
N LEU A 110 10.29 15.58 1.57
CA LEU A 110 11.40 14.73 1.12
C LEU A 110 11.23 14.25 -0.32
N THR A 111 10.00 14.00 -0.76
CA THR A 111 9.68 13.50 -2.10
C THR A 111 9.32 14.61 -3.09
N SER A 112 9.35 15.88 -2.67
CA SER A 112 8.97 17.02 -3.52
C SER A 112 9.92 17.22 -4.71
N THR A 113 11.12 16.66 -4.65
CA THR A 113 11.95 16.47 -5.84
C THR A 113 11.28 15.45 -6.75
N THR A 114 10.56 15.96 -7.74
CA THR A 114 10.02 15.20 -8.86
C THR A 114 11.12 14.34 -9.45
N GLY A 115 11.00 13.02 -9.28
CA GLY A 115 11.88 12.04 -9.90
C GLY A 115 11.55 11.96 -11.38
N PHE A 116 11.99 12.95 -12.15
CA PHE A 116 11.83 12.91 -13.60
C PHE A 116 12.83 11.93 -14.21
N ALA A 117 12.52 11.43 -15.41
CA ALA A 117 13.55 10.94 -16.31
C ALA A 117 14.64 12.03 -16.40
N GLY A 118 15.85 11.74 -15.90
CA GLY A 118 16.92 12.73 -15.73
C GLY A 118 17.10 13.30 -14.31
N SER A 119 16.49 12.74 -13.26
CA SER A 119 16.83 13.13 -11.88
C SER A 119 18.32 12.88 -11.62
N PRO A 120 19.15 13.93 -11.42
CA PRO A 120 20.61 13.78 -11.36
C PRO A 120 21.08 13.19 -10.02
N ASN A 121 20.18 13.03 -9.04
CA ASN A 121 20.56 12.59 -7.72
C ASN A 121 20.55 11.06 -7.61
N VAL A 122 21.76 10.49 -7.53
CA VAL A 122 22.00 9.05 -7.34
C VAL A 122 21.19 8.47 -6.18
N ASN A 123 20.99 9.21 -5.08
CA ASN A 123 20.27 8.73 -3.92
C ASN A 123 18.74 8.74 -4.16
N THR A 124 18.19 9.76 -4.81
CA THR A 124 16.77 9.76 -5.21
C THR A 124 16.46 8.55 -6.09
N THR A 125 17.33 8.25 -7.05
CA THR A 125 17.18 7.06 -7.90
C THR A 125 17.28 5.76 -7.10
N LYS A 126 18.24 5.64 -6.17
CA LYS A 126 18.33 4.48 -5.28
C LYS A 126 17.08 4.29 -4.42
N ALA A 127 16.46 5.38 -3.96
CA ALA A 127 15.19 5.31 -3.22
C ALA A 127 14.06 4.71 -4.08
N VAL A 128 13.91 5.17 -5.34
CA VAL A 128 12.93 4.61 -6.29
C VAL A 128 13.21 3.13 -6.54
N GLN A 129 14.45 2.78 -6.87
CA GLN A 129 14.86 1.40 -7.17
C GLN A 129 14.62 0.48 -5.97
N GLN A 130 14.96 0.93 -4.75
CA GLN A 130 14.75 0.18 -3.52
C GLN A 130 13.26 -0.13 -3.26
N LEU A 131 12.37 0.81 -3.58
CA LEU A 131 10.92 0.62 -3.45
C LEU A 131 10.37 -0.29 -4.57
N LEU A 132 10.88 -0.20 -5.80
CA LEU A 132 10.51 -1.11 -6.89
C LEU A 132 10.97 -2.55 -6.62
N VAL A 133 12.18 -2.75 -6.10
CA VAL A 133 12.67 -4.07 -5.67
C VAL A 133 11.75 -4.66 -4.59
N LYS A 134 11.34 -3.86 -3.59
CA LYS A 134 10.33 -4.27 -2.59
C LYS A 134 9.02 -4.72 -3.24
N LEU A 135 8.61 -4.10 -4.34
CA LEU A 135 7.39 -4.43 -5.07
C LEU A 135 7.54 -5.63 -6.03
N GLY A 136 8.72 -6.25 -6.07
CA GLY A 136 9.01 -7.47 -6.82
C GLY A 136 9.65 -7.22 -8.20
N TYR A 137 10.00 -5.98 -8.54
CA TYR A 137 10.71 -5.68 -9.79
C TYR A 137 12.18 -6.08 -9.66
N LYS A 138 12.66 -6.91 -10.59
CA LYS A 138 14.04 -7.40 -10.62
C LYS A 138 14.95 -6.38 -11.31
N ILE A 139 15.32 -5.33 -10.59
CA ILE A 139 16.26 -4.27 -11.05
C ILE A 139 17.38 -4.07 -10.03
N SER A 140 18.53 -3.55 -10.49
CA SER A 140 19.64 -3.16 -9.62
C SER A 140 19.34 -1.84 -8.89
N VAL A 141 19.88 -1.69 -7.67
CA VAL A 141 19.84 -0.42 -6.90
C VAL A 141 21.17 0.32 -7.11
N ASP A 142 21.44 0.70 -8.35
CA ASP A 142 22.70 1.30 -8.79
C ASP A 142 22.71 2.84 -8.71
N GLY A 143 21.53 3.47 -8.61
CA GLY A 143 21.37 4.92 -8.64
C GLY A 143 21.33 5.52 -10.05
N SER A 144 21.29 4.68 -11.09
CA SER A 144 21.14 5.09 -12.48
C SER A 144 19.68 4.97 -12.92
N PHE A 145 19.06 6.09 -13.30
CA PHE A 145 17.66 6.09 -13.78
C PHE A 145 17.63 5.73 -15.27
N GLY A 146 18.10 4.53 -15.59
CA GLY A 146 18.19 4.01 -16.95
C GLY A 146 16.91 3.32 -17.44
N PRO A 147 16.97 2.66 -18.62
CA PRO A 147 15.82 1.98 -19.22
C PRO A 147 15.15 0.94 -18.30
N ALA A 148 15.92 0.18 -17.52
CA ALA A 148 15.38 -0.80 -16.58
C ALA A 148 14.50 -0.14 -15.50
N THR A 149 14.99 0.95 -14.87
CA THR A 149 14.23 1.72 -13.88
C THR A 149 12.97 2.34 -14.50
N THR A 150 13.09 2.96 -15.67
CA THR A 150 11.95 3.56 -16.40
C THR A 150 10.87 2.53 -16.72
N SER A 151 11.24 1.36 -17.23
CA SER A 151 10.31 0.27 -17.54
C SER A 151 9.64 -0.29 -16.29
N ALA A 152 10.36 -0.40 -15.18
CA ALA A 152 9.80 -0.83 -13.91
C ALA A 152 8.80 0.20 -13.34
N VAL A 153 9.08 1.51 -13.43
CA VAL A 153 8.13 2.56 -13.05
C VAL A 153 6.87 2.52 -13.90
N LYS A 154 6.98 2.41 -15.23
CA LYS A 154 5.81 2.28 -16.12
C LYS A 154 4.98 1.04 -15.80
N SER A 155 5.65 -0.08 -15.55
CA SER A 155 4.99 -1.33 -15.16
C SER A 155 4.27 -1.20 -13.82
N TRP A 156 4.86 -0.48 -12.86
CA TRP A 156 4.23 -0.20 -11.57
C TRP A 156 3.02 0.70 -11.71
N GLN A 157 3.15 1.81 -12.45
CA GLN A 157 2.05 2.72 -12.76
C GLN A 157 0.88 2.00 -13.44
N SER A 158 1.18 1.12 -14.40
CA SER A 158 0.19 0.23 -15.02
C SER A 158 -0.52 -0.66 -14.00
N LYS A 159 0.25 -1.32 -13.11
CA LYS A 159 -0.27 -2.20 -12.08
C LYS A 159 -1.23 -1.51 -11.11
N ILE A 160 -0.98 -0.25 -10.80
CA ILE A 160 -1.86 0.58 -9.95
C ILE A 160 -2.90 1.39 -10.72
N LYS A 161 -3.01 1.17 -12.05
CA LYS A 161 -3.98 1.79 -12.96
C LYS A 161 -3.90 3.33 -13.01
N VAL A 162 -2.68 3.87 -13.01
CA VAL A 162 -2.41 5.29 -13.29
C VAL A 162 -1.62 5.45 -14.59
N SER A 163 -1.53 6.68 -15.10
CA SER A 163 -0.79 7.00 -16.33
C SER A 163 0.66 6.49 -16.27
N GLN A 164 1.07 5.73 -17.30
CA GLN A 164 2.38 5.09 -17.40
C GLN A 164 3.46 6.06 -17.89
N THR A 165 3.62 7.18 -17.20
CA THR A 165 4.53 8.27 -17.58
C THR A 165 6.00 7.83 -17.53
N GLY A 166 6.33 6.80 -16.73
CA GLY A 166 7.70 6.44 -16.40
C GLY A 166 8.40 7.47 -15.52
N ARG A 167 7.68 8.50 -15.06
CA ARG A 167 8.15 9.56 -14.16
C ARG A 167 7.62 9.30 -12.75
N VAL A 168 8.42 9.63 -11.74
CA VAL A 168 8.04 9.50 -10.33
C VAL A 168 7.60 10.88 -9.82
N ASP A 169 6.34 11.21 -10.08
CA ASP A 169 5.66 12.39 -9.51
C ASP A 169 5.25 12.15 -8.05
N ALA A 170 4.63 13.16 -7.41
CA ALA A 170 4.19 13.07 -6.01
C ALA A 170 3.24 11.89 -5.77
N THR A 171 2.34 11.61 -6.72
CA THR A 171 1.40 10.48 -6.68
C THR A 171 2.10 9.13 -6.86
N THR A 172 3.17 9.08 -7.65
CA THR A 172 3.96 7.86 -7.80
C THR A 172 4.81 7.61 -6.55
N TRP A 173 5.41 8.65 -5.97
CA TRP A 173 6.14 8.58 -4.70
C TRP A 173 5.27 8.04 -3.56
N ALA A 174 4.09 8.65 -3.41
CA ALA A 174 3.00 8.18 -2.56
C ALA A 174 2.82 6.67 -2.63
N PHE A 175 2.57 6.17 -3.84
CA PHE A 175 2.24 4.77 -4.07
C PHE A 175 3.44 3.82 -4.01
N LEU A 176 4.66 4.29 -4.24
CA LEU A 176 5.86 3.49 -4.03
C LEU A 176 6.10 3.22 -2.54
N PHE A 177 5.92 4.22 -1.68
CA PHE A 177 6.02 4.05 -0.22
C PHE A 177 4.84 3.24 0.33
N SER A 178 3.64 3.59 -0.12
CA SER A 178 2.37 3.06 0.34
C SER A 178 1.47 2.82 -0.87
N PRO A 179 1.47 1.60 -1.44
CA PRO A 179 0.60 1.25 -2.56
C PRO A 179 -0.84 1.70 -2.33
N PRO A 180 -1.57 2.09 -3.39
CA PRO A 180 -2.95 2.51 -3.22
C PRO A 180 -3.73 1.40 -2.51
N PRO A 181 -4.73 1.77 -1.70
CA PRO A 181 -5.63 0.79 -1.16
C PRO A 181 -6.18 -0.04 -2.33
N PRO A 182 -6.30 -1.36 -2.17
CA PRO A 182 -6.86 -2.16 -3.24
C PRO A 182 -8.31 -1.70 -3.48
N PRO A 183 -8.87 -1.89 -4.69
CA PRO A 183 -10.22 -1.43 -5.01
C PRO A 183 -11.22 -1.91 -3.96
N PRO A 184 -12.22 -1.08 -3.56
CA PRO A 184 -13.26 -1.52 -2.64
C PRO A 184 -13.83 -2.89 -3.04
N GLY A 185 -13.94 -3.80 -2.07
CA GLY A 185 -14.41 -5.16 -2.31
C GLY A 185 -13.37 -6.16 -2.83
N SER A 186 -12.12 -5.77 -3.10
CA SER A 186 -11.07 -6.72 -3.50
C SER A 186 -10.81 -7.81 -2.45
N TRP A 187 -11.01 -7.47 -1.18
CA TRP A 187 -10.94 -8.39 -0.04
C TRP A 187 -11.94 -9.54 -0.19
N LYS A 188 -13.09 -9.30 -0.86
CA LYS A 188 -14.14 -10.30 -1.04
C LYS A 188 -13.64 -11.46 -1.88
N LYS A 189 -12.96 -11.18 -3.00
CA LYS A 189 -12.36 -12.24 -3.84
C LYS A 189 -11.37 -13.11 -3.06
N CYS A 190 -10.57 -12.50 -2.20
CA CYS A 190 -9.66 -13.25 -1.32
C CYS A 190 -10.45 -14.12 -0.32
N SER A 191 -11.41 -13.53 0.40
CA SER A 191 -12.26 -14.24 1.37
C SER A 191 -13.06 -15.40 0.74
N ASP A 192 -13.55 -15.22 -0.49
CA ASP A 192 -14.31 -16.24 -1.23
C ASP A 192 -13.40 -17.34 -1.77
N SER A 193 -12.14 -17.03 -2.11
CA SER A 193 -11.17 -18.01 -2.60
C SER A 193 -10.63 -18.95 -1.52
N ILE A 194 -10.79 -18.58 -0.25
CA ILE A 194 -10.36 -19.41 0.87
C ILE A 194 -11.50 -20.34 1.25
N ASP A 195 -11.36 -21.60 0.86
CA ASP A 195 -12.29 -22.65 1.21
C ASP A 195 -12.25 -22.92 2.73
N SER A 196 -13.19 -22.30 3.44
CA SER A 196 -13.43 -22.51 4.86
C SER A 196 -14.32 -23.72 5.15
N THR A 197 -14.72 -24.49 4.13
CA THR A 197 -15.61 -25.66 4.29
C THR A 197 -14.85 -26.96 4.48
N ASN A 198 -13.60 -27.06 4.00
CA ASN A 198 -12.75 -28.24 4.18
C ASN A 198 -12.29 -28.51 5.62
N ARG A 199 -12.57 -27.59 6.58
CA ARG A 199 -12.21 -27.70 8.00
C ARG A 199 -10.72 -27.94 8.32
N LYS A 200 -9.81 -27.67 7.39
CA LYS A 200 -8.36 -27.87 7.60
C LYS A 200 -7.62 -26.62 8.09
N GLY A 201 -8.27 -25.46 8.06
CA GLY A 201 -7.60 -24.17 8.26
C GLY A 201 -6.66 -23.80 7.11
N LEU A 202 -6.23 -22.53 7.08
CA LEU A 202 -5.25 -22.02 6.14
C LEU A 202 -3.84 -22.28 6.70
N PRO A 203 -2.90 -22.86 5.92
CA PRO A 203 -1.54 -23.08 6.40
C PRO A 203 -0.82 -21.76 6.64
N SER A 204 0.11 -21.74 7.60
CA SER A 204 0.86 -20.55 7.96
C SER A 204 1.66 -19.99 6.78
N SER A 205 2.09 -20.82 5.84
CA SER A 205 2.76 -20.39 4.59
C SER A 205 1.90 -19.49 3.69
N GLN A 206 0.57 -19.55 3.83
CA GLN A 206 -0.38 -18.73 3.09
C GLN A 206 -0.88 -17.52 3.89
N THR A 207 -0.19 -17.17 4.97
CA THR A 207 -0.51 -16.01 5.82
C THR A 207 0.66 -15.04 5.89
N THR A 208 0.35 -13.78 6.17
CA THR A 208 1.33 -12.68 6.23
C THR A 208 1.10 -11.85 7.49
N SER A 209 2.18 -11.60 8.23
CA SER A 209 2.17 -10.61 9.31
C SER A 209 2.20 -9.21 8.69
N VAL A 210 1.18 -8.40 8.97
CA VAL A 210 1.07 -7.01 8.50
C VAL A 210 1.55 -6.00 9.55
N GLN A 211 1.50 -6.40 10.82
CA GLN A 211 2.15 -5.78 11.98
C GLN A 211 2.68 -6.90 12.88
N SER A 212 3.36 -6.56 13.98
CA SER A 212 3.87 -7.53 14.96
C SER A 212 2.77 -8.39 15.59
N ASP A 213 1.57 -7.82 15.74
CA ASP A 213 0.39 -8.39 16.41
C ASP A 213 -0.72 -8.82 15.45
N ILE A 214 -0.65 -8.45 14.17
CA ILE A 214 -1.67 -8.75 13.17
C ILE A 214 -1.10 -9.65 12.07
N ARG A 215 -1.62 -10.88 11.98
CA ARG A 215 -1.36 -11.84 10.92
C ARG A 215 -2.67 -12.28 10.28
N VAL A 216 -2.75 -12.22 8.96
CA VAL A 216 -3.96 -12.55 8.18
C VAL A 216 -3.60 -13.41 6.97
N ALA A 217 -4.61 -13.93 6.26
CA ALA A 217 -4.42 -14.53 4.95
C ALA A 217 -3.62 -13.58 4.03
N SER A 218 -2.63 -14.11 3.32
CA SER A 218 -1.69 -13.29 2.54
C SER A 218 -2.41 -12.41 1.50
N CYS A 219 -3.52 -12.89 0.93
CA CYS A 219 -4.31 -12.09 -0.02
C CYS A 219 -5.12 -10.95 0.62
N LEU A 220 -5.39 -10.98 1.95
CA LEU A 220 -6.01 -9.86 2.67
C LEU A 220 -5.01 -8.79 3.09
N ALA A 221 -3.70 -9.13 3.13
CA ALA A 221 -2.67 -8.23 3.64
C ALA A 221 -2.69 -6.82 3.02
N PRO A 222 -2.93 -6.62 1.71
CA PRO A 222 -3.06 -5.27 1.14
C PRO A 222 -4.24 -4.48 1.71
N SER A 223 -5.41 -5.13 1.91
CA SER A 223 -6.59 -4.49 2.47
C SER A 223 -6.38 -4.10 3.94
N VAL A 224 -5.80 -5.00 4.73
CA VAL A 224 -5.52 -4.76 6.16
C VAL A 224 -4.45 -3.68 6.34
N ARG A 225 -3.36 -3.69 5.55
CA ARG A 225 -2.37 -2.59 5.58
C ARG A 225 -3.00 -1.24 5.27
N SER A 226 -3.94 -1.21 4.33
CA SER A 226 -4.67 0.00 3.96
C SER A 226 -5.59 0.47 5.08
N MET A 227 -6.24 -0.46 5.78
CA MET A 227 -7.04 -0.17 6.98
C MET A 227 -6.19 0.45 8.08
N ILE A 228 -5.05 -0.17 8.41
CA ILE A 228 -4.11 0.32 9.42
C ILE A 228 -3.58 1.71 9.06
N ALA A 229 -3.23 1.93 7.79
CA ALA A 229 -2.76 3.24 7.32
C ALA A 229 -3.85 4.31 7.44
N SER A 230 -5.08 3.99 7.03
CA SER A 230 -6.23 4.89 7.13
C SER A 230 -6.57 5.24 8.58
N ALA A 231 -6.52 4.25 9.48
CA ALA A 231 -6.70 4.47 10.92
C ALA A 231 -5.62 5.42 11.46
N ARG A 232 -4.35 5.18 11.13
CA ARG A 232 -3.23 6.02 11.58
C ARG A 232 -3.38 7.46 11.09
N SER A 233 -3.83 7.67 9.86
CA SER A 233 -4.12 9.01 9.32
C SER A 233 -5.24 9.73 10.06
N ALA A 234 -6.15 8.99 10.69
CA ALA A 234 -7.20 9.51 11.56
C ALA A 234 -6.76 9.60 13.04
N GLY A 235 -5.47 9.41 13.35
CA GLY A 235 -4.96 9.40 14.72
C GLY A 235 -5.29 8.14 15.53
N ILE A 236 -5.71 7.06 14.86
CA ILE A 236 -6.09 5.79 15.48
C ILE A 236 -4.99 4.75 15.26
N SER A 237 -4.50 4.15 16.35
CA SER A 237 -3.59 3.00 16.30
C SER A 237 -4.39 1.71 16.43
N LEU A 238 -4.38 0.88 15.38
CA LEU A 238 -4.96 -0.45 15.43
C LEU A 238 -3.94 -1.45 15.96
N HIS A 239 -4.38 -2.22 16.96
CA HIS A 239 -3.65 -3.35 17.55
C HIS A 239 -4.58 -4.54 17.68
N ALA A 240 -4.04 -5.75 17.71
CA ALA A 240 -4.82 -6.98 17.89
C ALA A 240 -4.43 -7.71 19.16
N ASN A 241 -5.44 -8.20 19.88
CA ASN A 241 -5.27 -9.17 20.96
C ASN A 241 -5.04 -10.57 20.37
N SER A 242 -5.66 -10.86 19.22
CA SER A 242 -5.58 -12.13 18.50
C SER A 242 -5.86 -11.92 17.01
N SER A 243 -5.25 -12.74 16.15
CA SER A 243 -5.48 -12.71 14.70
C SER A 243 -5.41 -14.14 14.14
N TYR A 244 -4.56 -14.46 13.16
CA TYR A 244 -4.44 -15.83 12.67
C TYR A 244 -4.06 -16.81 13.78
N ARG A 245 -4.77 -17.95 13.83
CA ARG A 245 -4.47 -19.08 14.72
C ARG A 245 -4.42 -20.35 13.88
N SER A 246 -3.33 -21.11 13.92
CA SER A 246 -3.24 -22.34 13.12
C SER A 246 -4.28 -23.39 13.53
N HIS A 247 -4.59 -24.34 12.64
CA HIS A 247 -5.47 -25.47 12.96
C HIS A 247 -4.98 -26.26 14.19
N GLN A 248 -3.67 -26.51 14.26
CA GLN A 248 -3.06 -27.18 15.41
C GLN A 248 -3.19 -26.36 16.70
N SER A 249 -3.07 -25.04 16.61
CA SER A 249 -3.30 -24.15 17.74
C SER A 249 -4.76 -24.16 18.19
N GLN A 250 -5.72 -24.29 17.26
CA GLN A 250 -7.14 -24.44 17.61
C GLN A 250 -7.41 -25.74 18.35
N ILE A 251 -6.84 -26.87 17.90
CA ILE A 251 -6.92 -28.16 18.60
C ILE A 251 -6.36 -28.04 20.02
N SER A 252 -5.22 -27.36 20.16
CA SER A 252 -4.58 -27.14 21.46
C SER A 252 -5.44 -26.28 22.39
N LEU A 253 -6.09 -25.25 21.86
CA LEU A 253 -7.01 -24.39 22.59
C LEU A 253 -8.26 -25.17 23.06
N ARG A 254 -8.79 -26.06 22.21
CA ARG A 254 -9.89 -26.97 22.58
C ARG A 254 -9.51 -27.91 23.72
N ARG A 255 -8.30 -28.49 23.66
CA ARG A 255 -7.78 -29.32 24.76
C ARG A 255 -7.77 -28.58 26.10
N GLN A 256 -7.38 -27.31 26.08
CA GLN A 256 -7.29 -26.47 27.28
C GLN A 256 -8.68 -26.08 27.81
N ASN A 257 -9.58 -25.64 26.92
CA ASN A 257 -10.82 -24.99 27.33
C ASN A 257 -12.02 -25.96 27.43
N CYS A 258 -11.92 -27.14 26.81
CA CYS A 258 -13.04 -28.07 26.65
C CYS A 258 -12.76 -29.46 27.22
N GLY A 259 -11.49 -29.89 27.32
CA GLY A 259 -11.08 -31.24 27.69
C GLY A 259 -10.30 -31.96 26.58
N THR A 260 -9.71 -33.11 26.89
CA THR A 260 -8.75 -33.80 26.02
C THR A 260 -9.33 -34.96 25.21
N SER A 261 -10.58 -35.35 25.44
CA SER A 261 -11.21 -36.44 24.69
C SER A 261 -11.50 -36.06 23.24
N TYR A 262 -11.73 -37.06 22.39
CA TYR A 262 -12.16 -36.81 21.01
C TYR A 262 -13.45 -35.98 20.96
N TYR A 263 -14.41 -36.27 21.84
CA TYR A 263 -15.64 -35.50 21.97
C TYR A 263 -15.34 -34.04 22.32
N ASP A 264 -14.52 -33.80 23.35
CA ASP A 264 -14.19 -32.45 23.80
C ASP A 264 -13.49 -31.63 22.72
N ILE A 265 -12.68 -32.26 21.87
CA ILE A 265 -11.93 -31.57 20.82
C ILE A 265 -12.80 -31.34 19.59
N TYR A 266 -13.55 -32.34 19.12
CA TYR A 266 -14.15 -32.30 17.77
C TYR A 266 -15.68 -32.18 17.74
N GLN A 267 -16.37 -32.39 18.86
CA GLN A 267 -17.84 -32.48 18.87
C GLN A 267 -18.51 -31.58 19.92
N LYS A 268 -17.89 -31.37 21.08
CA LYS A 268 -18.46 -30.56 22.16
C LYS A 268 -18.82 -29.16 21.65
N PRO A 269 -20.07 -28.69 21.80
CA PRO A 269 -20.46 -27.34 21.39
C PRO A 269 -19.54 -26.28 21.99
N ALA A 270 -19.22 -25.24 21.22
CA ALA A 270 -18.27 -24.21 21.65
C ALA A 270 -18.69 -23.52 22.96
N SER A 271 -20.00 -23.37 23.20
CA SER A 271 -20.60 -22.78 24.40
C SER A 271 -20.44 -23.62 25.68
N GLN A 272 -20.03 -24.88 25.56
CA GLN A 272 -19.77 -25.76 26.71
C GLN A 272 -18.28 -25.78 27.10
N CYS A 273 -17.46 -24.94 26.47
CA CYS A 273 -16.07 -24.72 26.84
C CYS A 273 -15.92 -23.46 27.69
N SER A 274 -14.86 -23.39 28.47
CA SER A 274 -14.53 -22.22 29.28
C SER A 274 -13.14 -21.69 28.93
N PRO A 275 -13.00 -20.54 28.23
CA PRO A 275 -14.06 -19.78 27.55
C PRO A 275 -14.60 -20.50 26.29
N ASN A 276 -15.67 -19.93 25.70
CA ASN A 276 -16.24 -20.43 24.46
C ASN A 276 -15.17 -20.65 23.39
N THR A 277 -15.07 -21.86 22.85
CA THR A 277 -13.97 -22.24 21.95
C THR A 277 -14.48 -23.04 20.76
N ALA A 278 -14.32 -22.49 19.56
CA ALA A 278 -14.79 -23.09 18.32
C ALA A 278 -14.14 -24.47 18.03
N ILE A 279 -14.92 -25.35 17.40
CA ILE A 279 -14.45 -26.65 16.91
C ILE A 279 -13.32 -26.44 15.88
N PRO A 280 -12.27 -27.28 15.85
CA PRO A 280 -11.22 -27.16 14.84
C PRO A 280 -11.77 -27.17 13.42
N GLY A 281 -11.29 -26.23 12.60
CA GLY A 281 -11.73 -26.01 11.22
C GLY A 281 -12.98 -25.16 11.08
N THR A 282 -13.61 -24.71 12.17
CA THR A 282 -14.79 -23.81 12.10
C THR A 282 -14.47 -22.40 12.57
N SER A 283 -13.32 -22.18 13.23
CA SER A 283 -12.89 -20.85 13.60
C SER A 283 -12.41 -20.06 12.38
N ILE A 284 -12.96 -18.88 12.18
CA ILE A 284 -12.54 -18.00 11.10
C ILE A 284 -11.10 -17.48 11.26
N HIS A 285 -10.56 -17.51 12.49
CA HIS A 285 -9.14 -17.23 12.75
C HIS A 285 -8.22 -18.27 12.13
N GLU A 286 -8.68 -19.53 11.97
CA GLU A 286 -7.92 -20.58 11.29
C GLU A 286 -7.67 -20.30 9.82
N TYR A 287 -8.47 -19.42 9.23
CA TYR A 287 -8.39 -19.04 7.84
C TYR A 287 -7.69 -17.68 7.64
N GLY A 288 -7.25 -17.04 8.73
CA GLY A 288 -6.65 -15.70 8.67
C GLY A 288 -7.63 -14.64 8.18
N LEU A 289 -8.94 -14.86 8.37
CA LEU A 289 -10.04 -14.02 7.91
C LEU A 289 -10.66 -13.19 9.05
N ALA A 290 -10.11 -13.26 10.27
CA ALA A 290 -10.58 -12.52 11.43
C ALA A 290 -9.45 -11.88 12.22
N ILE A 291 -9.77 -10.80 12.91
CA ILE A 291 -8.90 -10.05 13.81
C ILE A 291 -9.72 -9.68 15.06
N ASP A 292 -9.19 -10.04 16.22
CA ASP A 292 -9.70 -9.57 17.51
C ASP A 292 -8.94 -8.29 17.87
N PHE A 293 -9.51 -7.13 17.53
CA PHE A 293 -8.88 -5.84 17.76
C PHE A 293 -8.90 -5.44 19.24
N ASN A 294 -7.85 -4.77 19.69
CA ASN A 294 -7.88 -4.05 20.95
C ASN A 294 -8.77 -2.81 20.80
N VAL A 295 -10.01 -2.92 21.28
CA VAL A 295 -11.06 -1.90 21.20
C VAL A 295 -11.39 -1.29 22.56
N SER A 296 -10.43 -1.30 23.50
CA SER A 296 -10.57 -0.65 24.81
C SER A 296 -10.87 0.85 24.68
N SER A 297 -10.31 1.50 23.66
CA SER A 297 -10.67 2.87 23.28
C SER A 297 -11.98 2.91 22.48
N SER A 298 -12.93 3.75 22.93
CA SER A 298 -14.16 4.03 22.19
C SER A 298 -13.89 4.64 20.81
N SER A 299 -12.82 5.42 20.64
CA SER A 299 -12.47 6.01 19.35
C SER A 299 -12.02 4.94 18.35
N THR A 300 -11.21 3.96 18.79
CA THR A 300 -10.79 2.83 17.96
C THR A 300 -11.99 1.97 17.55
N TYR A 301 -12.86 1.62 18.51
CA TYR A 301 -14.07 0.85 18.23
C TYR A 301 -14.97 1.56 17.21
N ASN A 302 -15.30 2.83 17.45
CA ASN A 302 -16.19 3.61 16.58
C ASN A 302 -15.58 3.77 15.17
N TRP A 303 -14.26 3.96 15.09
CA TRP A 303 -13.56 4.04 13.81
C TRP A 303 -13.66 2.72 13.04
N LEU A 304 -13.47 1.57 13.70
CA LEU A 304 -13.58 0.24 13.08
C LEU A 304 -15.00 -0.06 12.61
N ILE A 305 -16.03 0.26 13.40
CA ILE A 305 -17.43 0.08 12.96
C ILE A 305 -17.71 0.90 11.69
N LYS A 306 -17.25 2.15 11.64
CA LYS A 306 -17.49 3.05 10.50
C LYS A 306 -16.66 2.70 9.25
N ASN A 307 -15.43 2.23 9.43
CA ASN A 307 -14.46 2.11 8.32
C ASN A 307 -14.03 0.68 8.00
N GLY A 308 -14.10 -0.25 8.94
CA GLY A 308 -13.77 -1.67 8.76
C GLY A 308 -14.42 -2.31 7.53
N PRO A 309 -15.73 -2.08 7.27
CA PRO A 309 -16.43 -2.59 6.09
C PRO A 309 -15.76 -2.25 4.75
N LYS A 310 -15.13 -1.07 4.65
CA LYS A 310 -14.39 -0.64 3.44
C LYS A 310 -13.23 -1.58 3.10
N TYR A 311 -12.67 -2.21 4.14
CA TYR A 311 -11.53 -3.12 4.05
C TYR A 311 -11.92 -4.59 4.21
N GLY A 312 -13.21 -4.86 4.39
CA GLY A 312 -13.77 -6.20 4.50
C GLY A 312 -13.93 -6.73 5.90
N PHE A 313 -13.74 -5.92 6.94
CA PHE A 313 -13.83 -6.37 8.33
C PHE A 313 -15.10 -5.84 8.97
N TYR A 314 -16.01 -6.75 9.31
CA TYR A 314 -17.31 -6.46 9.89
C TYR A 314 -17.34 -6.94 11.33
N ARG A 315 -18.02 -6.21 12.20
CA ARG A 315 -18.40 -6.76 13.50
C ARG A 315 -19.56 -7.74 13.28
N THR A 316 -19.26 -9.02 13.38
CA THR A 316 -20.18 -10.13 13.09
C THR A 316 -20.74 -10.76 14.36
N VAL A 317 -20.01 -10.66 15.48
CA VAL A 317 -20.38 -11.26 16.77
C VAL A 317 -20.83 -10.15 17.73
N ALA A 318 -22.10 -10.18 18.12
CA ALA A 318 -22.68 -9.12 18.95
C ALA A 318 -22.05 -9.10 20.36
N SER A 319 -21.79 -10.26 20.96
CA SER A 319 -21.18 -10.40 22.29
C SER A 319 -19.69 -10.02 22.31
N GLU A 320 -19.02 -10.05 21.17
CA GLU A 320 -17.57 -9.85 21.07
C GLU A 320 -17.27 -8.54 20.34
N ARG A 321 -17.27 -7.43 21.08
CA ARG A 321 -17.02 -6.09 20.52
C ARG A 321 -15.66 -5.97 19.82
N TRP A 322 -14.71 -6.82 20.17
CA TRP A 322 -13.37 -6.88 19.58
C TRP A 322 -13.29 -7.69 18.30
N HIS A 323 -14.26 -8.57 18.02
CA HIS A 323 -14.18 -9.53 16.92
C HIS A 323 -14.65 -8.92 15.61
N PHE A 324 -13.76 -8.91 14.61
CA PHE A 324 -14.06 -8.47 13.27
C PHE A 324 -13.57 -9.48 12.24
N ASP A 325 -14.42 -9.82 11.26
CA ASP A 325 -14.08 -10.81 10.24
C ASP A 325 -14.68 -10.49 8.86
N THR A 326 -14.28 -11.27 7.85
CA THR A 326 -14.66 -11.05 6.44
C THR A 326 -15.93 -11.74 5.96
N LYS A 327 -16.53 -12.62 6.76
CA LYS A 327 -17.79 -13.28 6.42
C LYS A 327 -18.91 -12.36 6.89
N GLN A 328 -19.38 -11.48 6.00
CA GLN A 328 -20.60 -10.67 6.19
C GLN A 328 -21.78 -11.57 6.58
N LYS A 329 -21.95 -11.86 7.88
CA LYS A 329 -23.21 -12.36 8.41
C LYS A 329 -23.97 -11.13 8.92
N PRO A 330 -25.24 -10.94 8.52
CA PRO A 330 -26.10 -9.96 9.18
C PRO A 330 -26.08 -10.23 10.70
N LEU A 331 -25.98 -9.18 11.50
CA LEU A 331 -26.17 -9.25 12.95
C LEU A 331 -27.55 -9.87 13.23
N GLY A 332 -27.61 -11.19 13.45
CA GLY A 332 -28.89 -11.89 13.65
C GLY A 332 -28.93 -13.40 13.45
N SER A 333 -28.03 -14.07 12.71
CA SER A 333 -28.08 -15.54 12.60
C SER A 333 -27.25 -16.23 13.70
N ILE A 334 -27.77 -16.16 14.92
CA ILE A 334 -27.41 -17.06 16.01
C ILE A 334 -27.97 -18.45 15.66
N TYR A 335 -27.09 -19.46 15.68
CA TYR A 335 -27.36 -20.90 15.55
C TYR A 335 -27.71 -21.46 14.15
N GLY A 336 -26.79 -22.28 13.65
CA GLY A 336 -27.04 -23.47 12.85
C GLY A 336 -26.10 -24.56 13.37
#